data_AF-A0A1H4P1Z6-F1
#
_entry.id   AF-A0A1H4P1Z6-F1
#
_cell.length_a   1.000
_cell.length_b   1.000
_cell.length_c   1.000
_cell.angle_alpha   90.00
_cell.angle_beta   90.00
_cell.angle_gamma   90.00
#
_symmetry.space_group_name_H-M   'P 1'
#
loop_
_entity.id
_entity.type
_entity.pdbx_description
1 polymer ?
#
loop_
_entity_poly.entity_id
_entity_poly.type
_entity_poly.pdbx_seq_one_letter_code
_entity_poly.pdbx_strand_id
1 'polypeptide(L)'
;MWRSSGRTSRRPERGALAVASRRNQVTGLWSIRRHLVAVVCIGLGVFAAATVLLWLALGLPSAPSPDTRLNVIKIALSVVAGVGGVVALVVAYRKQRIGESAEAREHVKVLNERFATACAQIGHEKPAIRLAGVYAMASLADEWAEQRQVCIDVLCAYLRMPYEPDLDSPWYHDEETEVRFSITSVISDHLRPGAPVSWQGHEFNLLRVILRSADFADIEVTAGRLLFSLARFHRGWISFDGMHVSGGEVWFGGAVFGEGTRVTFDKAEFSGGRVKFEGAAFEGGEVSFRGAKFTGGEVDLSQVGADDYATPPVFDPWEEPPPGLLLPGV
;
A
#
# COMPACT_ATOMS: atom_id res chain seq x y z
N MET A 1 44.64 -36.46 10.54
CA MET A 1 45.55 -37.01 9.50
C MET A 1 44.68 -37.48 8.35
N TRP A 2 44.88 -36.90 7.16
CA TRP A 2 44.49 -37.31 5.79
C TRP A 2 44.03 -36.11 4.95
N ARG A 3 44.93 -35.73 4.04
CA ARG A 3 44.80 -34.80 2.92
C ARG A 3 44.23 -35.54 1.70
N SER A 4 43.54 -34.83 0.81
CA SER A 4 43.81 -34.71 -0.65
C SER A 4 42.56 -34.12 -1.33
N SER A 5 42.62 -32.88 -1.83
CA SER A 5 42.80 -32.51 -3.26
C SER A 5 41.79 -33.21 -4.18
N GLY A 6 40.89 -32.57 -4.93
CA GLY A 6 40.93 -31.25 -5.55
C GLY A 6 40.80 -31.46 -7.06
N ARG A 7 39.69 -31.04 -7.68
CA ARG A 7 39.73 -30.48 -9.03
C ARG A 7 38.46 -29.69 -9.35
N THR A 8 38.72 -28.45 -9.73
CA THR A 8 37.84 -27.43 -10.27
C THR A 8 37.28 -27.84 -11.63
N SER A 9 35.97 -27.65 -11.84
CA SER A 9 35.40 -27.52 -13.18
C SER A 9 34.66 -26.19 -13.28
N ARG A 10 35.26 -25.25 -14.03
CA ARG A 10 34.61 -24.01 -14.46
C ARG A 10 33.80 -24.31 -15.72
N ARG A 11 32.51 -23.98 -15.70
CA ARG A 11 31.71 -23.68 -16.89
C ARG A 11 30.91 -22.39 -16.65
N PRO A 12 30.61 -21.62 -17.70
CA PRO A 12 30.52 -20.18 -17.60
C PRO A 12 29.09 -19.65 -17.39
N GLU A 13 29.06 -18.55 -16.65
CA GLU A 13 28.11 -17.43 -16.62
C GLU A 13 26.89 -17.51 -17.56
N ARG A 14 25.71 -17.74 -16.96
CA ARG A 14 24.42 -17.13 -17.35
C ARG A 14 23.56 -17.02 -16.10
N GLY A 15 23.19 -15.79 -15.73
CA GLY A 15 22.32 -15.55 -14.58
C GLY A 15 22.73 -14.40 -13.65
N ALA A 16 23.69 -13.57 -14.04
CA ALA A 16 23.82 -12.22 -13.50
C ALA A 16 22.71 -11.33 -14.09
N LEU A 17 21.45 -11.63 -13.75
CA LEU A 17 20.33 -10.73 -13.96
C LEU A 17 20.41 -9.65 -12.88
N ALA A 18 21.22 -8.65 -13.21
CA ALA A 18 20.98 -7.25 -12.92
C ALA A 18 20.35 -6.95 -11.54
N VAL A 19 21.12 -7.18 -10.47
CA VAL A 19 21.16 -6.23 -9.35
C VAL A 19 21.78 -4.95 -9.91
N ALA A 20 21.00 -4.23 -10.71
CA ALA A 20 21.32 -2.90 -11.17
C ALA A 20 21.23 -2.00 -9.95
N SER A 21 22.33 -1.91 -9.21
CA SER A 21 22.93 -0.65 -8.82
C SER A 21 21.93 0.51 -8.81
N ARG A 22 21.17 0.67 -7.71
CA ARG A 22 20.62 1.97 -7.28
C ARG A 22 21.79 2.88 -6.88
N ARG A 23 22.63 3.20 -7.86
CA ARG A 23 23.72 4.16 -7.78
C ARG A 23 23.53 5.07 -8.98
N ASN A 24 23.35 6.36 -8.70
CA ASN A 24 23.13 7.46 -9.63
C ASN A 24 21.69 7.70 -10.10
N GLN A 25 20.83 8.08 -9.16
CA GLN A 25 19.87 9.17 -9.41
C GLN A 25 20.17 10.35 -8.47
N VAL A 26 21.43 10.78 -8.45
CA VAL A 26 21.70 12.22 -8.32
C VAL A 26 21.56 12.75 -9.74
N THR A 27 20.32 12.92 -10.21
CA THR A 27 20.06 13.66 -11.44
C THR A 27 20.68 15.01 -11.24
N GLY A 28 21.77 15.25 -11.97
CA GLY A 28 22.72 16.32 -11.71
C GLY A 28 21.99 17.63 -11.48
N LEU A 29 22.03 18.07 -10.21
CA LEU A 29 22.27 19.46 -9.89
C LEU A 29 23.47 19.87 -10.76
N TRP A 30 23.22 20.34 -11.98
CA TRP A 30 24.18 21.12 -12.72
C TRP A 30 24.61 22.20 -11.73
N SER A 31 25.85 22.07 -11.25
CA SER A 31 26.40 22.92 -10.20
C SER A 31 25.93 24.34 -10.46
N ILE A 32 25.32 24.98 -9.46
CA ILE A 32 24.72 26.33 -9.58
C ILE A 32 25.69 27.28 -10.30
N ARG A 33 27.01 27.08 -10.10
CA ARG A 33 28.08 27.76 -10.84
C ARG A 33 28.02 27.58 -12.35
N ARG A 34 27.79 26.38 -12.88
CA ARG A 34 27.69 26.12 -14.34
C ARG A 34 26.48 26.78 -14.98
N HIS A 35 25.35 26.85 -14.27
CA HIS A 35 24.17 27.58 -14.78
C HIS A 35 24.35 29.09 -14.70
N LEU A 36 24.93 29.61 -13.61
CA LEU A 36 25.26 31.03 -13.50
C LEU A 36 26.26 31.45 -14.59
N VAL A 37 27.30 30.63 -14.81
CA VAL A 37 28.27 30.82 -15.89
C VAL A 37 27.60 30.75 -17.26
N ALA A 38 26.71 29.80 -17.51
CA ALA A 38 26.01 29.71 -18.79
C ALA A 38 25.14 30.95 -19.06
N VAL A 39 24.39 31.44 -18.07
CA VAL A 39 23.57 32.66 -18.22
C VAL A 39 24.45 33.89 -18.43
N VAL A 40 25.55 34.02 -17.69
CA VAL A 40 26.53 35.11 -17.86
C VAL A 40 27.20 35.03 -19.23
N CYS A 41 27.61 33.85 -19.69
CA CYS A 41 28.21 33.66 -21.01
C CYS A 41 27.24 33.96 -22.15
N ILE A 42 25.96 33.57 -22.02
CA ILE A 42 24.92 33.93 -22.99
C ILE A 42 24.73 35.46 -22.99
N GLY A 43 24.66 36.09 -21.82
CA GLY A 43 24.56 37.55 -21.71
C GLY A 43 25.76 38.28 -22.34
N LEU A 44 26.99 37.82 -22.05
CA LEU A 44 28.22 38.36 -22.64
C LEU A 44 28.29 38.12 -24.16
N GLY A 45 27.84 36.96 -24.63
CA GLY A 45 27.78 36.63 -26.05
C GLY A 45 26.81 37.54 -26.82
N VAL A 46 25.62 37.78 -26.26
CA VAL A 46 24.65 38.73 -26.83
C VAL A 46 25.21 40.15 -26.81
N PHE A 47 25.88 40.57 -25.74
CA PHE A 47 26.52 41.88 -25.65
C PHE A 47 27.61 42.06 -26.70
N ALA A 48 28.50 41.07 -26.86
CA ALA A 48 29.57 41.07 -27.85
C ALA A 48 29.02 41.09 -29.29
N ALA A 49 27.98 40.30 -29.57
CA ALA A 49 27.33 40.30 -30.87
C ALA A 49 26.68 41.65 -31.19
N ALA A 50 26.03 42.28 -30.21
CA ALA A 50 25.45 43.62 -30.37
C ALA A 50 26.53 44.68 -30.62
N THR A 51 27.68 44.59 -29.94
CA THR A 51 28.81 45.51 -30.17
C THR A 51 29.45 45.32 -31.54
N VAL A 52 29.60 44.08 -32.01
CA VAL A 52 30.12 43.77 -33.35
C VAL A 52 29.16 44.24 -34.44
N LEU A 53 27.86 43.99 -34.29
CA LEU A 53 26.84 44.47 -35.23
C LEU A 53 26.79 46.00 -35.27
N LEU A 54 26.94 46.65 -34.11
CA LEU A 54 27.02 48.10 -34.01
C LEU A 54 28.25 48.66 -34.73
N TRP A 55 29.40 47.99 -34.57
CA TRP A 55 30.65 48.36 -35.23
C TRP A 55 30.58 48.18 -36.75
N LEU A 56 30.00 47.07 -37.22
CA LEU A 56 29.76 46.80 -38.64
C LEU A 56 28.75 47.76 -39.26
N ALA A 57 27.74 48.19 -38.51
CA ALA A 57 26.72 49.13 -39.00
C ALA A 57 27.23 50.59 -39.09
N LEU A 58 28.20 50.98 -38.27
CA LEU A 58 28.67 52.37 -38.18
C LEU A 58 29.94 52.67 -38.98
N GLY A 59 30.80 51.69 -39.25
CA GLY A 59 32.12 51.95 -39.86
C GLY A 59 32.99 52.89 -39.00
N LEU A 60 34.21 53.23 -39.46
CA LEU A 60 35.16 54.14 -38.76
C LEU A 60 34.50 55.47 -38.32
N PRO A 61 34.90 56.06 -37.18
CA PRO A 61 34.07 57.02 -36.44
C PRO A 61 33.88 58.31 -37.23
N SER A 62 32.67 58.49 -37.75
CA SER A 62 32.12 59.81 -38.07
C SER A 62 30.84 59.98 -37.25
N ALA A 63 30.68 61.15 -36.63
CA ALA A 63 29.66 61.38 -35.61
C ALA A 63 28.25 61.09 -36.20
N PRO A 64 27.52 60.08 -35.71
CA PRO A 64 26.25 59.68 -36.30
C PRO A 64 25.20 60.79 -36.12
N SER A 65 24.31 60.93 -37.11
CA SER A 65 23.17 61.84 -37.01
C SER A 65 22.31 61.51 -35.77
N PRO A 66 21.62 62.50 -35.18
CA PRO A 66 20.83 62.31 -33.95
C PRO A 66 19.83 61.15 -34.03
N ASP A 67 19.17 60.97 -35.17
CA ASP A 67 18.14 59.93 -35.37
C ASP A 67 18.71 58.50 -35.35
N THR A 68 19.90 58.29 -35.94
CA THR A 68 20.56 56.98 -35.95
C THR A 68 20.98 56.55 -34.54
N ARG A 69 21.42 57.50 -33.70
CA ARG A 69 21.75 57.22 -32.30
C ARG A 69 20.53 56.76 -31.51
N LEU A 70 19.38 57.41 -31.69
CA LEU A 70 18.15 57.05 -31.00
C LEU A 70 17.63 55.67 -31.40
N ASN A 71 17.70 55.30 -32.68
CA ASN A 71 17.26 53.98 -33.14
C ASN A 71 18.14 52.85 -32.60
N VAL A 72 19.46 53.06 -32.58
CA VAL A 72 20.40 52.11 -31.97
C VAL A 72 20.11 51.91 -30.48
N ILE A 73 19.87 53.00 -29.75
CA ILE A 73 19.53 52.94 -28.32
C ILE A 73 18.23 52.17 -28.09
N LYS A 74 17.20 52.41 -28.90
CA LYS A 74 15.91 51.68 -28.82
C LYS A 74 16.08 50.18 -29.06
N ILE A 75 16.86 49.78 -30.07
CA ILE A 75 17.13 48.37 -30.36
C ILE A 75 17.90 47.75 -29.20
N ALA A 76 18.96 48.40 -28.73
CA ALA A 76 19.75 47.92 -27.60
C ALA A 76 18.89 47.72 -26.34
N LEU A 77 18.04 48.69 -26.00
CA LEU A 77 17.11 48.60 -24.86
C LEU A 77 16.12 47.44 -25.03
N SER A 78 15.55 47.24 -26.22
CA SER A 78 14.60 46.17 -26.51
C SER A 78 15.23 44.77 -26.40
N VAL A 79 16.47 44.62 -26.86
CA VAL A 79 17.23 43.36 -26.78
C VAL A 79 17.58 43.05 -25.33
N VAL A 80 18.07 44.03 -24.58
CA VAL A 80 18.37 43.87 -23.15
C VAL A 80 17.11 43.52 -22.35
N ALA A 81 16.00 44.21 -22.62
CA ALA A 81 14.71 43.92 -21.98
C ALA A 81 14.21 42.50 -22.33
N GLY A 82 14.31 42.09 -23.59
CA GLY A 82 13.91 40.76 -24.04
C GLY A 82 14.73 39.65 -23.40
N VAL A 83 16.06 39.79 -23.36
CA VAL A 83 16.96 38.84 -22.68
C VAL A 83 16.68 38.80 -21.19
N GLY A 84 16.51 39.97 -20.55
CA GLY A 84 16.17 40.07 -19.14
C GLY A 84 14.85 39.35 -18.81
N GLY A 85 13.83 39.51 -19.66
CA GLY A 85 12.54 38.83 -19.53
C GLY A 85 12.65 37.30 -19.62
N VAL A 86 13.40 36.78 -20.60
CA VAL A 86 13.62 35.33 -20.75
C VAL A 86 14.37 34.76 -19.54
N VAL A 87 15.42 35.44 -19.07
CA VAL A 87 16.17 35.01 -17.88
C VAL A 87 15.27 35.01 -16.64
N ALA A 88 14.47 36.06 -16.44
CA ALA A 88 13.51 36.15 -15.34
C ALA A 88 12.50 34.99 -15.39
N LEU A 89 11.96 34.66 -16.56
CA LEU A 89 11.03 33.54 -16.74
C LEU A 89 11.68 32.19 -16.40
N VAL A 90 12.91 31.94 -16.87
CA VAL A 90 13.64 30.70 -16.57
C VAL A 90 13.94 30.57 -15.09
N VAL A 91 14.33 31.66 -14.43
CA VAL A 91 14.58 31.69 -12.97
C VAL A 91 13.28 31.44 -12.21
N ALA A 92 12.18 32.10 -12.59
CA ALA A 92 10.87 31.90 -11.97
C ALA A 92 10.40 30.45 -12.10
N TYR A 93 10.46 29.88 -13.31
CA TYR A 93 10.11 28.47 -13.57
C TYR A 93 10.99 27.49 -12.79
N ARG A 94 12.31 27.72 -12.74
CA ARG A 94 13.21 26.86 -11.95
C ARG A 94 12.96 26.97 -10.45
N LYS A 95 12.73 28.19 -9.95
CA LYS A 95 12.41 28.42 -8.54
C LYS A 95 11.12 27.70 -8.16
N GLN A 96 10.10 27.78 -9.02
CA GLN A 96 8.85 27.04 -8.87
C GLN A 96 9.10 25.53 -8.83
N ARG A 97 9.83 24.98 -9.81
CA ARG A 97 10.10 23.54 -9.88
C ARG A 97 10.89 23.01 -8.68
N ILE A 98 11.86 23.77 -8.20
CA ILE A 98 12.62 23.43 -7.00
C ILE A 98 11.70 23.47 -5.77
N GLY A 99 10.85 24.49 -5.66
CA GLY A 99 9.86 24.63 -4.58
C GLY A 99 8.89 23.45 -4.53
N GLU A 100 8.24 23.12 -5.65
CA GLU A 100 7.33 21.97 -5.77
C GLU A 100 8.02 20.66 -5.37
N SER A 101 9.27 20.46 -5.82
CA SER A 101 10.04 19.26 -5.46
C SER A 101 10.45 19.22 -3.99
N ALA A 102 10.62 20.38 -3.35
CA ALA A 102 10.96 20.49 -1.94
C ALA A 102 9.73 20.20 -1.07
N GLU A 103 8.58 20.78 -1.42
CA GLU A 103 7.29 20.56 -0.75
C GLU A 103 6.87 19.09 -0.84
N ALA A 104 6.99 18.46 -2.01
CA ALA A 104 6.69 17.03 -2.17
C ALA A 104 7.60 16.14 -1.30
N ARG A 105 8.89 16.48 -1.18
CA ARG A 105 9.82 15.75 -0.30
C ARG A 105 9.50 15.96 1.17
N GLU A 106 9.12 17.17 1.55
CA GLU A 106 8.74 17.51 2.91
C GLU A 106 7.46 16.77 3.32
N HIS A 107 6.45 16.74 2.44
CA HIS A 107 5.23 15.98 2.65
C HIS A 107 5.52 14.49 2.89
N VAL A 108 6.31 13.87 2.01
CA VAL A 108 6.73 12.46 2.18
C VAL A 108 7.53 12.26 3.47
N LYS A 109 8.39 13.21 3.84
CA LYS A 109 9.17 13.14 5.09
C LYS A 109 8.24 13.13 6.31
N VAL A 110 7.25 14.02 6.36
CA VAL A 110 6.27 14.09 7.46
C VAL A 110 5.48 12.78 7.58
N LEU A 111 5.05 12.20 6.46
CA LEU A 111 4.35 10.92 6.45
C LEU A 111 5.23 9.78 6.98
N ASN A 112 6.52 9.74 6.59
CA ASN A 112 7.47 8.77 7.13
C ASN A 112 7.72 8.94 8.63
N GLU A 113 7.78 10.17 9.14
CA GLU A 113 7.96 10.45 10.57
C GLU A 113 6.72 10.01 11.38
N ARG A 114 5.51 10.25 10.85
CA ARG A 114 4.25 9.74 11.43
C ARG A 114 4.20 8.22 11.41
N PHE A 115 4.61 7.59 10.31
CA PHE A 115 4.71 6.12 10.20
C PHE A 115 5.61 5.54 11.29
N ALA A 116 6.81 6.07 11.45
CA ALA A 116 7.75 5.61 12.47
C ALA A 116 7.18 5.77 13.89
N THR A 117 6.47 6.87 14.15
CA THR A 117 5.81 7.11 15.44
C THR A 117 4.66 6.14 15.70
N ALA A 118 3.82 5.88 14.70
CA ALA A 118 2.72 4.90 14.81
C ALA A 118 3.26 3.48 15.04
N CYS A 119 4.32 3.08 14.34
CA CYS A 119 5.00 1.80 14.59
C CYS A 119 5.53 1.70 16.03
N ALA A 120 6.15 2.76 16.56
CA ALA A 120 6.64 2.79 17.93
C ALA A 120 5.51 2.70 18.97
N GLN A 121 4.35 3.32 18.69
CA GLN A 121 3.16 3.24 19.54
C GLN A 121 2.54 1.85 19.53
N ILE A 122 2.37 1.23 18.35
CA ILE A 122 1.85 -0.15 18.21
C ILE A 122 2.73 -1.17 18.96
N GLY A 123 4.06 -0.98 18.96
CA GLY A 123 5.00 -1.85 19.68
C GLY A 123 5.14 -1.57 21.17
N HIS A 124 4.33 -0.69 21.75
CA HIS A 124 4.51 -0.23 23.13
C HIS A 124 4.00 -1.23 24.19
N GLU A 125 4.66 -1.30 25.35
CA GLU A 125 4.28 -2.23 26.44
C GLU A 125 2.87 -1.96 27.01
N LYS A 126 2.46 -0.69 27.06
CA LYS A 126 1.13 -0.25 27.53
C LYS A 126 0.07 -0.40 26.43
N PRO A 127 -1.01 -1.18 26.66
CA PRO A 127 -2.08 -1.40 25.68
C PRO A 127 -2.74 -0.11 25.17
N ALA A 128 -2.98 0.87 26.05
CA ALA A 128 -3.57 2.15 25.67
C ALA A 128 -2.73 2.90 24.61
N ILE A 129 -1.40 2.77 24.66
CA ILE A 129 -0.51 3.38 23.65
C ILE A 129 -0.53 2.56 22.36
N ARG A 130 -0.65 1.23 22.45
CA ARG A 130 -0.83 0.38 21.27
C ARG A 130 -2.12 0.72 20.52
N LEU A 131 -3.23 0.90 21.24
CA LEU A 131 -4.50 1.35 20.67
C LEU A 131 -4.37 2.69 19.95
N ALA A 132 -3.72 3.68 20.57
CA ALA A 132 -3.44 4.95 19.91
C ALA A 132 -2.62 4.77 18.62
N GLY A 133 -1.63 3.86 18.65
CA GLY A 133 -0.84 3.48 17.48
C GLY A 133 -1.67 2.84 16.36
N VAL A 134 -2.65 1.98 16.69
CA VAL A 134 -3.57 1.36 15.72
C VAL A 134 -4.35 2.44 14.97
N TYR A 135 -4.97 3.38 15.69
CA TYR A 135 -5.72 4.47 15.06
C TYR A 135 -4.81 5.45 14.29
N ALA A 136 -3.61 5.73 14.79
CA ALA A 136 -2.63 6.54 14.08
C ALA A 136 -2.18 5.87 12.76
N MET A 137 -2.00 4.55 12.77
CA MET A 137 -1.65 3.77 11.58
C MET A 137 -2.80 3.73 10.57
N ALA A 138 -4.04 3.58 11.04
CA ALA A 138 -5.23 3.63 10.20
C ALA A 138 -5.38 5.00 9.50
N SER A 139 -5.31 6.09 10.28
CA SER A 139 -5.34 7.45 9.75
C SER A 139 -4.22 7.71 8.74
N LEU A 140 -3.02 7.17 8.98
CA LEU A 140 -1.92 7.28 8.02
C LEU A 140 -2.19 6.48 6.74
N ALA A 141 -2.78 5.29 6.85
CA ALA A 141 -3.18 4.47 5.71
C ALA A 141 -4.23 5.20 4.85
N ASP A 142 -5.14 5.94 5.48
CA ASP A 142 -6.14 6.73 4.77
C ASP A 142 -5.52 7.85 3.96
N GLU A 143 -4.60 8.60 4.58
CA GLU A 143 -3.93 9.75 3.95
C GLU A 143 -2.87 9.35 2.91
N TRP A 144 -2.19 8.22 3.10
CA TRP A 144 -1.02 7.81 2.30
C TRP A 144 -1.33 6.65 1.35
N ALA A 145 -2.08 6.94 0.29
CA ALA A 145 -2.54 5.94 -0.68
C ALA A 145 -1.40 5.07 -1.27
N GLU A 146 -0.23 5.65 -1.55
CA GLU A 146 0.91 4.91 -2.12
C GLU A 146 1.55 3.90 -1.16
N GLN A 147 1.35 4.04 0.15
CA GLN A 147 1.87 3.13 1.18
C GLN A 147 0.76 2.55 2.08
N ARG A 148 -0.50 2.65 1.65
CA ARG A 148 -1.65 2.10 2.39
C ARG A 148 -1.47 0.62 2.68
N GLN A 149 -1.03 -0.16 1.67
CA GLN A 149 -0.73 -1.58 1.85
C GLN A 149 0.31 -1.82 2.96
N VAL A 150 1.37 -1.00 3.05
CA VAL A 150 2.39 -1.16 4.10
C VAL A 150 1.81 -0.87 5.49
N CYS A 151 0.92 0.10 5.61
CA CYS A 151 0.22 0.39 6.87
C CYS A 151 -0.70 -0.78 7.27
N ILE A 152 -1.46 -1.32 6.31
CA ILE A 152 -2.28 -2.53 6.48
C ILE A 152 -1.41 -3.72 6.90
N ASP A 153 -0.26 -3.90 6.27
CA ASP A 153 0.67 -5.00 6.56
C ASP A 153 1.19 -4.94 8.00
N VAL A 154 1.42 -3.75 8.55
CA VAL A 154 1.83 -3.58 9.97
C VAL A 154 0.71 -3.99 10.92
N LEU A 155 -0.53 -3.55 10.65
CA LEU A 155 -1.71 -3.97 11.42
C LEU A 155 -1.92 -5.49 11.37
N CYS A 156 -1.81 -6.07 10.18
CA CYS A 156 -1.91 -7.52 9.99
C CYS A 156 -0.74 -8.25 10.67
N ALA A 157 0.49 -7.73 10.60
CA ALA A 157 1.65 -8.30 11.27
C ALA A 157 1.48 -8.32 12.80
N TYR A 158 0.87 -7.28 13.37
CA TYR A 158 0.53 -7.26 14.80
C TYR A 158 -0.41 -8.42 15.16
N LEU A 159 -1.48 -8.61 14.39
CA LEU A 159 -2.44 -9.71 14.59
C LEU A 159 -1.77 -11.10 14.48
N ARG A 160 -0.75 -11.24 13.63
CA ARG A 160 0.00 -12.49 13.47
C ARG A 160 1.00 -12.79 14.59
N MET A 161 1.25 -11.86 15.51
CA MET A 161 2.09 -12.15 16.67
C MET A 161 1.42 -13.22 17.54
N PRO A 162 2.18 -14.19 18.11
CA PRO A 162 1.61 -15.23 18.96
C PRO A 162 0.81 -14.62 20.11
N TYR A 163 -0.39 -15.15 20.31
CA TYR A 163 -1.31 -14.73 21.35
C TYR A 163 -2.14 -15.92 21.77
N GLU A 164 -2.23 -16.17 23.07
CA GLU A 164 -3.07 -17.22 23.64
C GLU A 164 -4.04 -16.51 24.57
N PRO A 165 -5.33 -16.43 24.21
CA PRO A 165 -6.26 -15.59 24.93
C PRO A 165 -6.66 -16.23 26.26
N ASP A 166 -6.96 -15.43 27.28
CA ASP A 166 -7.44 -15.97 28.55
C ASP A 166 -8.88 -16.52 28.41
N LEU A 167 -9.02 -17.84 28.28
CA LEU A 167 -10.29 -18.53 28.02
C LEU A 167 -11.20 -18.60 29.25
N ASP A 168 -10.72 -18.21 30.44
CA ASP A 168 -11.45 -18.28 31.69
C ASP A 168 -11.90 -16.90 32.21
N SER A 169 -11.55 -15.81 31.50
CA SER A 169 -11.98 -14.45 31.81
C SER A 169 -13.52 -14.34 31.81
N PRO A 170 -14.15 -13.88 32.92
CA PRO A 170 -15.60 -13.69 33.01
C PRO A 170 -16.16 -12.70 31.98
N TRP A 171 -15.32 -11.77 31.52
CA TRP A 171 -15.67 -10.71 30.59
C TRP A 171 -15.36 -11.05 29.14
N TYR A 172 -14.78 -12.24 28.89
CA TYR A 172 -14.42 -12.73 27.56
C TYR A 172 -13.50 -11.80 26.74
N HIS A 173 -12.81 -10.85 27.40
CA HIS A 173 -11.77 -10.02 26.82
C HIS A 173 -10.64 -9.77 27.82
N ASP A 174 -9.43 -9.60 27.30
CA ASP A 174 -8.24 -9.11 27.99
C ASP A 174 -7.67 -7.88 27.24
N GLU A 175 -6.67 -7.22 27.81
CA GLU A 175 -6.09 -6.00 27.21
C GLU A 175 -5.58 -6.22 25.78
N GLU A 176 -5.10 -7.43 25.46
CA GLU A 176 -4.59 -7.78 24.14
C GLU A 176 -5.72 -8.13 23.17
N THR A 177 -6.81 -8.74 23.66
CA THR A 177 -8.06 -8.94 22.91
C THR A 177 -8.59 -7.59 22.41
N GLU A 178 -8.58 -6.56 23.26
CA GLU A 178 -9.09 -5.23 22.89
C GLU A 178 -8.26 -4.56 21.79
N VAL A 179 -6.92 -4.68 21.84
CA VAL A 179 -6.05 -4.17 20.78
C VAL A 179 -6.32 -4.89 19.46
N ARG A 180 -6.43 -6.23 19.49
CA ARG A 180 -6.66 -7.06 18.31
C ARG A 180 -8.04 -6.83 17.72
N PHE A 181 -9.06 -6.71 18.57
CA PHE A 181 -10.42 -6.38 18.17
C PHE A 181 -10.50 -4.98 17.55
N SER A 182 -9.75 -4.01 18.06
CA SER A 182 -9.66 -2.68 17.46
C SER A 182 -9.03 -2.73 16.06
N ILE A 183 -8.00 -3.57 15.85
CA ILE A 183 -7.38 -3.74 14.53
C ILE A 183 -8.37 -4.39 13.54
N THR A 184 -9.06 -5.46 13.94
CA THR A 184 -10.05 -6.10 13.05
C THR A 184 -11.22 -5.16 12.77
N SER A 185 -11.67 -4.38 13.75
CA SER A 185 -12.72 -3.36 13.57
C SER A 185 -12.31 -2.29 12.57
N VAL A 186 -11.09 -1.74 12.70
CA VAL A 186 -10.54 -0.80 11.72
C VAL A 186 -10.54 -1.43 10.32
N ILE A 187 -10.05 -2.66 10.17
CA ILE A 187 -10.04 -3.34 8.87
C ILE A 187 -11.46 -3.47 8.30
N SER A 188 -12.41 -3.96 9.09
CA SER A 188 -13.81 -4.16 8.67
C SER A 188 -14.49 -2.85 8.29
N ASP A 189 -14.30 -1.78 9.07
CA ASP A 189 -14.89 -0.47 8.80
C ASP A 189 -14.46 0.11 7.45
N HIS A 190 -13.23 -0.17 7.01
CA HIS A 190 -12.72 0.29 5.71
C HIS A 190 -13.08 -0.66 4.54
N LEU A 191 -13.59 -1.86 4.84
CA LEU A 191 -14.07 -2.81 3.83
C LEU A 191 -15.60 -2.73 3.63
N ARG A 192 -16.33 -2.17 4.60
CA ARG A 192 -17.78 -1.95 4.51
C ARG A 192 -18.15 -0.94 3.43
N PRO A 193 -19.35 -1.07 2.83
CA PRO A 193 -19.85 -0.09 1.89
C PRO A 193 -20.05 1.27 2.57
N GLY A 194 -19.68 2.35 1.89
CA GLY A 194 -19.81 3.72 2.41
C GLY A 194 -18.67 4.17 3.34
N ALA A 195 -17.60 3.38 3.49
CA ALA A 195 -16.38 3.81 4.17
C ALA A 195 -15.84 5.12 3.53
N PRO A 196 -15.46 6.15 4.32
CA PRO A 196 -14.92 7.40 3.77
C PRO A 196 -13.67 7.20 2.91
N VAL A 197 -12.82 6.24 3.29
CA VAL A 197 -11.70 5.75 2.50
C VAL A 197 -11.82 4.23 2.45
N SER A 198 -12.02 3.67 1.25
CA SER A 198 -12.11 2.23 1.09
C SER A 198 -10.72 1.60 1.07
N TRP A 199 -10.57 0.50 1.80
CA TRP A 199 -9.39 -0.38 1.72
C TRP A 199 -9.65 -1.63 0.87
N GLN A 200 -10.79 -1.71 0.18
CA GLN A 200 -11.07 -2.80 -0.76
C GLN A 200 -9.98 -2.90 -1.83
N GLY A 201 -9.74 -4.11 -2.34
CA GLY A 201 -8.68 -4.38 -3.33
C GLY A 201 -7.29 -4.60 -2.75
N HIS A 202 -7.09 -4.35 -1.45
CA HIS A 202 -5.82 -4.60 -0.76
C HIS A 202 -5.71 -6.05 -0.27
N GLU A 203 -4.51 -6.44 0.16
CA GLU A 203 -4.25 -7.74 0.77
C GLU A 203 -4.22 -7.63 2.31
N PHE A 204 -4.93 -8.54 2.96
CA PHE A 204 -5.02 -8.66 4.41
C PHE A 204 -4.46 -10.02 4.82
N ASN A 205 -3.17 -10.04 5.15
CA ASN A 205 -2.46 -11.25 5.52
C ASN A 205 -2.63 -11.56 7.02
N LEU A 206 -3.68 -12.30 7.34
CA LEU A 206 -4.01 -12.78 8.69
C LEU A 206 -3.62 -14.25 8.87
N LEU A 207 -2.57 -14.70 8.15
CA LEU A 207 -2.07 -16.06 8.25
C LEU A 207 -1.69 -16.41 9.70
N ARG A 208 -2.18 -17.54 10.20
CA ARG A 208 -1.91 -18.03 11.57
C ARG A 208 -2.46 -17.12 12.67
N VAL A 209 -3.39 -16.22 12.35
CA VAL A 209 -4.01 -15.36 13.36
C VAL A 209 -4.76 -16.22 14.38
N ILE A 210 -4.67 -15.80 15.63
CA ILE A 210 -5.47 -16.33 16.72
C ILE A 210 -6.52 -15.25 17.07
N LEU A 211 -7.79 -15.53 16.76
CA LEU A 211 -8.91 -14.62 17.01
C LEU A 211 -9.94 -15.28 17.92
N ARG A 212 -10.31 -14.57 18.98
CA ARG A 212 -11.44 -14.92 19.85
C ARG A 212 -12.74 -14.29 19.34
N SER A 213 -12.68 -13.00 19.00
CA SER A 213 -13.81 -12.23 18.52
C SER A 213 -13.39 -11.33 17.37
N ALA A 214 -14.19 -11.28 16.30
CA ALA A 214 -14.02 -10.31 15.23
C ALA A 214 -15.34 -10.09 14.47
N ASP A 215 -15.61 -8.84 14.13
CA ASP A 215 -16.77 -8.45 13.34
C ASP A 215 -16.34 -8.07 11.92
N PHE A 216 -16.59 -8.96 10.97
CA PHE A 216 -16.47 -8.74 9.53
C PHE A 216 -17.85 -8.72 8.86
N ALA A 217 -18.92 -8.41 9.60
CA ALA A 217 -20.24 -8.29 9.02
C ALA A 217 -20.31 -7.14 8.00
N ASP A 218 -21.06 -7.37 6.93
CA ASP A 218 -21.33 -6.44 5.83
C ASP A 218 -20.09 -5.92 5.07
N ILE A 219 -18.92 -6.57 5.21
CA ILE A 219 -17.75 -6.20 4.41
C ILE A 219 -17.93 -6.56 2.94
N GLU A 220 -17.29 -5.82 2.04
CA GLU A 220 -17.23 -6.14 0.61
C GLU A 220 -15.82 -6.55 0.19
N VAL A 221 -15.73 -7.68 -0.51
CA VAL A 221 -14.49 -8.23 -1.07
C VAL A 221 -14.58 -8.22 -2.60
N THR A 222 -14.46 -7.02 -3.16
CA THR A 222 -14.57 -6.75 -4.60
C THR A 222 -13.31 -7.11 -5.40
N ALA A 223 -12.15 -7.02 -4.74
CA ALA A 223 -10.84 -7.44 -5.24
C ALA A 223 -9.90 -7.66 -4.05
N GLY A 224 -8.66 -8.06 -4.30
CA GLY A 224 -7.68 -8.30 -3.23
C GLY A 224 -7.92 -9.63 -2.50
N ARG A 225 -7.28 -9.79 -1.35
CA ARG A 225 -7.25 -11.08 -0.63
C ARG A 225 -7.37 -10.89 0.87
N LEU A 226 -8.27 -11.63 1.51
CA LEU A 226 -8.42 -11.73 2.96
C LEU A 226 -8.02 -13.14 3.40
N LEU A 227 -6.81 -13.26 3.97
CA LEU A 227 -6.15 -14.55 4.19
C LEU A 227 -6.19 -14.93 5.67
N PHE A 228 -7.04 -15.87 6.04
CA PHE A 228 -7.11 -16.53 7.34
C PHE A 228 -6.50 -17.93 7.33
N SER A 229 -5.60 -18.24 6.39
CA SER A 229 -5.05 -19.59 6.30
C SER A 229 -4.22 -19.91 7.55
N LEU A 230 -4.37 -21.13 8.07
CA LEU A 230 -3.81 -21.58 9.34
C LEU A 230 -4.30 -20.80 10.56
N ALA A 231 -5.34 -19.98 10.44
CA ALA A 231 -5.93 -19.28 11.58
C ALA A 231 -6.54 -20.26 12.58
N ARG A 232 -6.59 -19.86 13.85
CA ARG A 232 -7.28 -20.62 14.89
C ARG A 232 -8.38 -19.76 15.47
N PHE A 233 -9.58 -20.32 15.45
CA PHE A 233 -10.76 -19.75 16.06
C PHE A 233 -11.16 -20.67 17.22
N HIS A 234 -11.08 -20.16 18.44
CA HIS A 234 -11.35 -20.93 19.67
C HIS A 234 -12.15 -20.11 20.67
N ARG A 235 -13.39 -20.54 20.94
CA ARG A 235 -14.34 -19.86 21.82
C ARG A 235 -14.64 -18.42 21.39
N GLY A 236 -15.91 -18.04 21.40
CA GLY A 236 -16.33 -16.70 20.98
C GLY A 236 -16.89 -16.70 19.57
N TRP A 237 -16.84 -15.54 18.91
CA TRP A 237 -17.64 -15.30 17.71
C TRP A 237 -16.88 -14.55 16.62
N ILE A 238 -16.96 -15.06 15.39
CA ILE A 238 -16.42 -14.38 14.21
C ILE A 238 -17.57 -14.27 13.21
N SER A 239 -18.06 -13.05 12.97
CA SER A 239 -19.15 -12.83 12.02
C SER A 239 -18.60 -12.34 10.69
N PHE A 240 -19.03 -12.98 9.62
CA PHE A 240 -18.98 -12.54 8.23
C PHE A 240 -20.42 -12.40 7.69
N ASP A 241 -21.38 -12.12 8.58
CA ASP A 241 -22.78 -12.05 8.20
C ASP A 241 -23.00 -10.91 7.21
N GLY A 242 -23.79 -11.15 6.16
CA GLY A 242 -24.02 -10.16 5.11
C GLY A 242 -22.80 -9.83 4.25
N MET A 243 -21.63 -10.48 4.46
CA MET A 243 -20.43 -10.25 3.65
C MET A 243 -20.73 -10.48 2.17
N HIS A 244 -20.23 -9.59 1.30
CA HIS A 244 -20.36 -9.72 -0.15
C HIS A 244 -19.02 -9.99 -0.82
N VAL A 245 -18.91 -11.12 -1.53
CA VAL A 245 -17.73 -11.47 -2.34
C VAL A 245 -18.12 -11.46 -3.81
N SER A 246 -17.56 -10.51 -4.56
CA SER A 246 -17.87 -10.31 -5.99
C SER A 246 -16.65 -10.45 -6.90
N GLY A 247 -15.44 -10.38 -6.38
CA GLY A 247 -14.23 -10.51 -7.21
C GLY A 247 -12.92 -10.76 -6.49
N GLY A 248 -12.83 -10.50 -5.18
CA GLY A 248 -11.64 -10.85 -4.40
C GLY A 248 -11.69 -12.28 -3.85
N GLU A 249 -10.79 -12.57 -2.92
CA GLU A 249 -10.62 -13.91 -2.39
C GLU A 249 -10.57 -13.95 -0.86
N VAL A 250 -11.19 -14.97 -0.26
CA VAL A 250 -11.16 -15.22 1.19
C VAL A 250 -10.66 -16.63 1.46
N TRP A 251 -9.56 -16.78 2.20
CA TRP A 251 -8.86 -18.06 2.32
C TRP A 251 -8.79 -18.53 3.77
N PHE A 252 -9.43 -19.66 4.07
CA PHE A 252 -9.40 -20.35 5.36
C PHE A 252 -8.58 -21.64 5.30
N GLY A 253 -7.68 -21.79 4.33
CA GLY A 253 -6.93 -23.04 4.15
C GLY A 253 -6.16 -23.45 5.40
N GLY A 254 -6.37 -24.67 5.90
CA GLY A 254 -5.76 -25.16 7.14
C GLY A 254 -6.19 -24.43 8.40
N ALA A 255 -7.24 -23.59 8.35
CA ALA A 255 -7.77 -22.95 9.54
C ALA A 255 -8.50 -23.96 10.43
N VAL A 256 -8.48 -23.72 11.74
CA VAL A 256 -9.13 -24.59 12.73
C VAL A 256 -10.31 -23.85 13.35
N PHE A 257 -11.50 -24.42 13.19
CA PHE A 257 -12.77 -24.01 13.80
C PHE A 257 -13.04 -24.91 15.02
N GLY A 258 -12.39 -24.58 16.14
CA GLY A 258 -12.42 -25.40 17.35
C GLY A 258 -13.69 -25.25 18.19
N GLU A 259 -13.83 -26.11 19.19
CA GLU A 259 -14.97 -26.17 20.11
C GLU A 259 -15.34 -24.81 20.74
N GLY A 260 -16.65 -24.54 20.82
CA GLY A 260 -17.20 -23.34 21.45
C GLY A 260 -17.05 -22.06 20.63
N THR A 261 -16.44 -22.15 19.44
CA THR A 261 -16.40 -21.06 18.46
C THR A 261 -17.69 -21.04 17.66
N ARG A 262 -18.17 -19.84 17.34
CA ARG A 262 -19.21 -19.62 16.34
C ARG A 262 -18.67 -18.73 15.22
N VAL A 263 -18.57 -19.28 14.01
CA VAL A 263 -18.22 -18.52 12.80
C VAL A 263 -19.44 -18.47 11.88
N THR A 264 -19.93 -17.28 11.56
CA THR A 264 -21.15 -17.14 10.76
C THR A 264 -20.87 -16.40 9.47
N PHE A 265 -21.47 -16.89 8.39
CA PHE A 265 -21.54 -16.29 7.06
C PHE A 265 -23.02 -16.13 6.70
N ASP A 266 -23.87 -15.86 7.69
CA ASP A 266 -25.31 -15.86 7.49
C ASP A 266 -25.67 -14.68 6.59
N LYS A 267 -26.52 -14.92 5.59
CA LYS A 267 -26.90 -13.94 4.55
C LYS A 267 -25.73 -13.40 3.72
N ALA A 268 -24.54 -14.01 3.79
CA ALA A 268 -23.44 -13.66 2.90
C ALA A 268 -23.80 -13.93 1.44
N GLU A 269 -23.25 -13.15 0.52
CA GLU A 269 -23.52 -13.27 -0.92
C GLU A 269 -22.22 -13.47 -1.70
N PHE A 270 -22.14 -14.60 -2.39
CA PHE A 270 -21.03 -15.03 -3.23
C PHE A 270 -21.43 -14.89 -4.70
N SER A 271 -21.34 -13.66 -5.21
CA SER A 271 -21.71 -13.31 -6.59
C SER A 271 -20.55 -13.47 -7.58
N GLY A 272 -19.32 -13.55 -7.06
CA GLY A 272 -18.08 -13.82 -7.79
C GLY A 272 -16.94 -14.13 -6.81
N GLY A 273 -15.69 -14.02 -7.28
CA GLY A 273 -14.53 -14.30 -6.42
C GLY A 273 -14.42 -15.76 -5.94
N ARG A 274 -13.62 -15.98 -4.89
CA ARG A 274 -13.37 -17.32 -4.34
C ARG A 274 -13.28 -17.32 -2.81
N VAL A 275 -13.92 -18.29 -2.18
CA VAL A 275 -13.76 -18.61 -0.75
C VAL A 275 -13.28 -20.05 -0.61
N LYS A 276 -12.14 -20.26 0.04
CA LYS A 276 -11.50 -21.58 0.10
C LYS A 276 -11.28 -22.08 1.51
N PHE A 277 -11.65 -23.32 1.76
CA PHE A 277 -11.47 -24.03 3.03
C PHE A 277 -10.53 -25.25 2.91
N GLU A 278 -9.60 -25.22 1.95
CA GLU A 278 -8.67 -26.33 1.69
C GLU A 278 -7.93 -26.79 2.96
N GLY A 279 -8.12 -28.05 3.36
CA GLY A 279 -7.50 -28.61 4.57
C GLY A 279 -7.92 -27.95 5.89
N ALA A 280 -9.00 -27.17 5.90
CA ALA A 280 -9.55 -26.60 7.14
C ALA A 280 -10.15 -27.71 8.03
N ALA A 281 -10.14 -27.50 9.35
CA ALA A 281 -10.67 -28.44 10.32
C ALA A 281 -11.84 -27.86 11.13
N PHE A 282 -12.95 -28.58 11.14
CA PHE A 282 -14.20 -28.26 11.82
C PHE A 282 -14.36 -29.13 13.08
N GLU A 283 -13.55 -28.85 14.09
CA GLU A 283 -13.35 -29.66 15.31
C GLU A 283 -14.31 -29.32 16.45
N GLY A 284 -15.59 -29.04 16.17
CA GLY A 284 -16.59 -28.72 17.20
C GLY A 284 -17.08 -27.27 17.21
N GLY A 285 -16.52 -26.38 16.40
CA GLY A 285 -17.04 -25.04 16.19
C GLY A 285 -18.29 -25.03 15.32
N GLU A 286 -19.26 -24.16 15.62
CA GLU A 286 -20.40 -23.90 14.74
C GLU A 286 -19.92 -23.04 13.57
N VAL A 287 -20.05 -23.52 12.34
CA VAL A 287 -19.90 -22.72 11.13
C VAL A 287 -21.24 -22.65 10.42
N SER A 288 -21.78 -21.45 10.20
CA SER A 288 -23.14 -21.27 9.64
C SER A 288 -23.10 -20.45 8.35
N PHE A 289 -23.89 -20.86 7.37
CA PHE A 289 -24.11 -20.19 6.07
C PHE A 289 -25.62 -20.00 5.82
N ARG A 290 -26.42 -19.78 6.86
CA ARG A 290 -27.88 -19.69 6.73
C ARG A 290 -28.27 -18.44 5.95
N GLY A 291 -29.15 -18.59 4.97
CA GLY A 291 -29.55 -17.53 4.07
C GLY A 291 -28.46 -17.06 3.11
N ALA A 292 -27.30 -17.74 3.05
CA ALA A 292 -26.22 -17.38 2.14
C ALA A 292 -26.64 -17.61 0.68
N LYS A 293 -26.18 -16.74 -0.22
CA LYS A 293 -26.51 -16.79 -1.64
C LYS A 293 -25.27 -17.12 -2.46
N PHE A 294 -25.38 -18.11 -3.35
CA PHE A 294 -24.32 -18.52 -4.27
C PHE A 294 -24.81 -18.29 -5.70
N THR A 295 -24.42 -17.15 -6.30
CA THR A 295 -24.97 -16.70 -7.59
C THR A 295 -23.92 -16.57 -8.69
N GLY A 296 -22.65 -16.86 -8.38
CA GLY A 296 -21.55 -16.82 -9.36
C GLY A 296 -20.14 -16.96 -8.79
N GLY A 297 -19.96 -16.82 -7.48
CA GLY A 297 -18.69 -17.07 -6.79
C GLY A 297 -18.46 -18.54 -6.45
N GLU A 298 -17.21 -18.90 -6.21
CA GLU A 298 -16.83 -20.24 -5.75
C GLU A 298 -16.68 -20.25 -4.22
N VAL A 299 -17.30 -21.21 -3.56
CA VAL A 299 -17.08 -21.53 -2.14
C VAL A 299 -16.69 -23.00 -2.06
N ASP A 300 -15.40 -23.27 -1.84
CA ASP A 300 -14.80 -24.60 -1.94
C ASP A 300 -14.47 -25.18 -0.56
N LEU A 301 -15.24 -26.21 -0.17
CA LEU A 301 -15.03 -27.09 0.97
C LEU A 301 -14.63 -28.51 0.54
N SER A 302 -14.44 -28.77 -0.76
CA SER A 302 -14.24 -30.13 -1.29
C SER A 302 -12.96 -30.81 -0.82
N GLN A 303 -11.96 -30.01 -0.40
CA GLN A 303 -10.65 -30.46 0.06
C GLN A 303 -10.53 -30.51 1.59
N VAL A 304 -11.65 -30.60 2.31
CA VAL A 304 -11.66 -30.84 3.76
C VAL A 304 -11.58 -32.35 4.01
N GLY A 305 -10.64 -32.78 4.85
CA GLY A 305 -10.48 -34.18 5.21
C GLY A 305 -11.68 -34.71 6.01
N ALA A 306 -12.06 -35.98 5.82
CA ALA A 306 -13.19 -36.57 6.53
C ALA A 306 -13.02 -36.56 8.06
N ASP A 307 -11.79 -36.76 8.55
CA ASP A 307 -11.45 -36.69 9.98
C ASP A 307 -11.52 -35.26 10.52
N ASP A 308 -11.38 -34.26 9.64
CA ASP A 308 -11.38 -32.83 9.95
C ASP A 308 -12.79 -32.21 9.79
N TYR A 309 -13.83 -33.03 9.58
CA TYR A 309 -15.21 -32.58 9.32
C TYR A 309 -16.21 -33.03 10.40
N ALA A 310 -15.78 -33.01 11.66
CA ALA A 310 -16.56 -33.51 12.80
C ALA A 310 -17.88 -32.74 13.03
N THR A 311 -17.85 -31.40 12.91
CA THR A 311 -19.03 -30.53 12.96
C THR A 311 -19.18 -29.82 11.61
N PRO A 312 -19.92 -30.39 10.65
CA PRO A 312 -20.03 -29.82 9.32
C PRO A 312 -20.69 -28.43 9.36
N PRO A 313 -20.31 -27.50 8.46
CA PRO A 313 -21.01 -26.23 8.32
C PRO A 313 -22.50 -26.42 8.04
N VAL A 314 -23.30 -25.53 8.65
CA VAL A 314 -24.74 -25.51 8.53
C VAL A 314 -25.13 -24.67 7.33
N PHE A 315 -25.97 -25.25 6.47
CA PHE A 315 -26.54 -24.57 5.32
C PHE A 315 -28.07 -24.72 5.31
N ASP A 316 -28.73 -23.88 4.51
CA ASP A 316 -30.16 -24.07 4.20
C ASP A 316 -30.37 -25.34 3.35
N PRO A 317 -31.55 -25.98 3.41
CA PRO A 317 -31.81 -27.19 2.62
C PRO A 317 -31.93 -26.87 1.12
N TRP A 318 -31.45 -27.78 0.28
CA TRP A 318 -31.56 -27.75 -1.18
C TRP A 318 -31.77 -29.15 -1.77
N GLU A 319 -32.36 -29.22 -2.97
CA GLU A 319 -32.46 -30.47 -3.75
C GLU A 319 -31.12 -30.83 -4.40
N GLU A 320 -30.43 -29.83 -4.97
CA GLU A 320 -29.08 -29.92 -5.52
C GLU A 320 -28.22 -28.78 -4.96
N PRO A 321 -26.91 -28.99 -4.71
CA PRO A 321 -26.04 -27.93 -4.22
C PRO A 321 -26.07 -26.71 -5.17
N PRO A 322 -26.16 -25.48 -4.63
CA PRO A 322 -26.18 -24.29 -5.45
C PRO A 322 -24.86 -24.14 -6.23
N PRO A 323 -24.90 -23.50 -7.41
CA PRO A 323 -23.72 -23.38 -8.26
C PRO A 323 -22.58 -22.66 -7.54
N GLY A 324 -21.36 -23.20 -7.69
CA GLY A 324 -20.17 -22.65 -7.06
C GLY A 324 -19.91 -23.12 -5.64
N LEU A 325 -20.88 -23.74 -4.95
CA LEU A 325 -20.65 -24.41 -3.67
C LEU A 325 -20.10 -25.83 -3.91
N LEU A 326 -18.84 -26.06 -3.55
CA LEU A 326 -18.19 -27.37 -3.64
C LEU A 326 -18.10 -27.98 -2.25
N LEU A 327 -18.71 -29.15 -2.04
CA LEU A 327 -18.74 -29.86 -0.76
C LEU A 327 -17.75 -31.05 -0.78
N PRO A 328 -17.31 -31.54 0.39
CA PRO A 328 -16.51 -32.76 0.48
C PRO A 328 -17.19 -33.93 -0.25
N GLY A 329 -16.39 -34.77 -0.92
CA GLY A 329 -16.88 -36.04 -1.46
C GLY A 329 -17.25 -36.98 -0.31
N VAL A 330 -18.56 -37.22 -0.14
CA VAL A 330 -19.10 -38.17 0.85
C VAL A 330 -18.93 -39.60 0.37
#